data_AF-A0A0N4YYK7-F1
#
_entry.id   AF-A0A0N4YYK7-F1
#
_cell.length_a   1.000
_cell.length_b   1.000
_cell.length_c   1.000
_cell.angle_alpha   90.00
_cell.angle_beta   90.00
_cell.angle_gamma   90.00
#
_symmetry.space_group_name_H-M   'P 1'
#
loop_
_entity.id
_entity.type
_entity.pdbx_description
1 polymer ?
#
loop_
_entity_poly.entity_id
_entity_poly.type
_entity_poly.pdbx_seq_one_letter_code
_entity_poly.pdbx_strand_id
1 'polypeptide(L)'
;MEFAVVFFLHSLTADVVPARSVQGELKCGLTTKVRWGGRLYAAKILFIGPKELCELKVPQVTAEGELTDGPFEMAAIGDSTATEVTPVVSNSEERERIQRMINIEERTASTNEMMSRMHRMLFNIDQRLSRVGKTVNGIDQKLPAPQGLVLNQH
;
A
#
# COMPACT_ATOMS: atom_id res chain seq x y z
N MET A 1 -7.36 19.74 -1.12
CA MET A 1 -8.00 18.60 -1.83
C MET A 1 -8.48 17.64 -0.76
N GLU A 2 -9.63 16.99 -0.96
CA GLU A 2 -10.14 16.00 -0.01
C GLU A 2 -9.61 14.60 -0.32
N PHE A 3 -9.36 13.85 0.74
CA PHE A 3 -8.93 12.46 0.76
C PHE A 3 -9.89 11.66 1.64
N ALA A 4 -9.85 10.34 1.50
CA ALA A 4 -10.59 9.42 2.32
C ALA A 4 -9.70 8.26 2.78
N VAL A 5 -9.86 7.86 4.04
CA VAL A 5 -9.38 6.56 4.52
C VAL A 5 -10.39 5.51 4.08
N VAL A 6 -9.93 4.53 3.32
CA VAL A 6 -10.77 3.44 2.80
C VAL A 6 -10.21 2.09 3.23
N PHE A 7 -11.10 1.18 3.60
CA PHE A 7 -10.76 -0.19 4.00
C PHE A 7 -11.20 -1.19 2.93
N PHE A 8 -10.23 -1.85 2.30
CA PHE A 8 -10.46 -2.81 1.23
C PHE A 8 -10.90 -4.16 1.79
N LEU A 9 -12.18 -4.49 1.62
CA LEU A 9 -12.82 -5.67 2.24
C LEU A 9 -12.20 -7.02 1.82
N HIS A 10 -11.55 -7.08 0.65
CA HIS A 10 -10.91 -8.31 0.16
C HIS A 10 -9.48 -8.54 0.65
N SER A 11 -8.73 -7.47 0.93
CA SER A 11 -7.34 -7.56 1.40
C SER A 11 -7.20 -7.27 2.90
N LEU A 12 -8.27 -6.77 3.54
CA LEU A 12 -8.30 -6.33 4.94
C LEU A 12 -7.23 -5.27 5.23
N THR A 13 -7.04 -4.34 4.29
CA THR A 13 -6.05 -3.27 4.34
C THR A 13 -6.71 -1.91 4.26
N ALA A 14 -6.30 -0.97 5.10
CA ALA A 14 -6.63 0.44 4.97
C ALA A 14 -5.62 1.19 4.09
N ASP A 15 -6.05 2.20 3.35
CA ASP A 15 -5.18 3.13 2.62
C ASP A 15 -5.84 4.52 2.50
N VAL A 16 -5.04 5.54 2.18
CA VAL A 16 -5.52 6.89 1.84
C VAL A 16 -5.71 7.02 0.34
N VAL A 17 -6.92 7.38 -0.09
CA VAL A 17 -7.21 7.68 -1.50
C VAL A 17 -7.72 9.11 -1.69
N PRO A 18 -7.43 9.77 -2.83
CA PRO A 18 -8.09 11.02 -3.17
C PRO A 18 -9.61 10.83 -3.27
N ALA A 19 -10.41 11.82 -2.85
CA ALA A 19 -11.87 11.77 -2.96
C ALA A 19 -12.36 11.44 -4.39
N ARG A 20 -11.69 11.99 -5.42
CA ARG A 20 -11.93 11.72 -6.85
C ARG A 20 -11.75 10.25 -7.28
N SER A 21 -11.11 9.41 -6.47
CA SER A 21 -10.95 7.98 -6.72
C SER A 21 -12.17 7.17 -6.26
N VAL A 22 -13.02 7.74 -5.41
CA VAL A 22 -14.23 7.10 -4.91
C VAL A 22 -15.36 7.29 -5.93
N GLN A 23 -16.07 6.22 -6.29
CA GLN A 23 -17.25 6.31 -7.16
C GLN A 23 -18.51 6.51 -6.32
N GLY A 24 -19.38 7.42 -6.75
CA GLY A 24 -20.65 7.70 -6.07
C GLY A 24 -20.49 8.63 -4.87
N GLU A 25 -21.26 8.39 -3.81
CA GLU A 25 -21.33 9.24 -2.63
C GLU A 25 -20.11 9.03 -1.71
N LEU A 26 -19.43 10.13 -1.37
CA LEU A 26 -18.30 10.15 -0.45
C LEU A 26 -18.82 10.30 1.00
N LYS A 27 -19.12 9.18 1.66
CA LYS A 27 -19.73 9.18 3.01
C LYS A 27 -19.14 8.11 3.92
N CYS A 28 -18.74 8.50 5.13
CA CYS A 28 -18.22 7.57 6.13
C CYS A 28 -19.22 6.45 6.47
N GLY A 29 -18.71 5.25 6.71
CA GLY A 29 -19.49 4.03 6.93
C GLY A 29 -19.97 3.33 5.65
N LEU A 30 -19.98 4.01 4.50
CA LEU A 30 -20.51 3.47 3.24
C LEU A 30 -19.47 2.62 2.49
N THR A 31 -19.90 1.47 1.97
CA THR A 31 -19.10 0.62 1.08
C THR A 31 -19.38 0.97 -0.37
N THR A 32 -18.34 1.34 -1.12
CA THR A 32 -18.44 1.69 -2.55
C THR A 32 -17.23 1.19 -3.35
N LYS A 33 -17.20 1.47 -4.65
CA LYS A 33 -16.08 1.20 -5.55
C LYS A 33 -15.06 2.33 -5.51
N VAL A 34 -13.81 1.98 -5.25
CA VAL A 34 -12.68 2.91 -5.19
C VAL A 34 -11.63 2.54 -6.24
N ARG A 35 -11.13 3.54 -6.97
CA ARG A 35 -10.03 3.39 -7.92
C ARG A 35 -8.69 3.43 -7.19
N TRP A 36 -7.99 2.30 -7.20
CA TRP A 36 -6.69 2.11 -6.57
C TRP A 36 -5.78 1.30 -7.50
N GLY A 37 -4.52 1.69 -7.68
CA GLY A 37 -3.60 1.04 -8.64
C GLY A 37 -4.18 0.89 -10.06
N GLY A 38 -4.99 1.86 -10.53
CA GLY A 38 -5.67 1.81 -11.83
C GLY A 38 -6.87 0.86 -11.95
N ARG A 39 -7.19 0.07 -10.91
CA ARG A 39 -8.31 -0.89 -10.87
C ARG A 39 -9.41 -0.40 -9.90
N LEU A 40 -10.60 -0.97 -10.00
CA LEU A 40 -11.72 -0.70 -9.07
C LEU A 40 -11.84 -1.83 -8.05
N TYR A 41 -11.90 -1.48 -6.77
CA TYR A 41 -12.09 -2.40 -5.65
C TYR A 41 -13.26 -1.97 -4.78
N ALA A 42 -13.92 -2.92 -4.11
CA ALA A 42 -14.91 -2.60 -3.08
C ALA A 42 -14.21 -2.23 -1.76
N ALA A 43 -14.52 -1.07 -1.21
CA ALA A 43 -13.95 -0.58 0.03
C ALA A 43 -14.98 0.22 0.87
N LYS A 44 -14.87 0.12 2.19
CA LYS A 44 -15.65 0.89 3.16
C LYS A 44 -14.94 2.21 3.44
N ILE A 45 -15.62 3.34 3.30
CA ILE A 45 -15.08 4.66 3.65
C ILE A 45 -15.12 4.79 5.18
N LEU A 46 -13.99 5.08 5.81
CA LEU A 46 -13.89 5.19 7.28
C LEU A 46 -13.78 6.64 7.74
N PHE A 47 -13.04 7.46 7.00
CA PHE A 47 -12.85 8.88 7.29
C PHE A 47 -12.69 9.68 6.00
N ILE A 48 -13.05 10.96 6.03
CA ILE A 48 -12.93 11.91 4.92
C ILE A 48 -12.32 13.19 5.49
N GLY A 49 -11.32 13.76 4.81
CA GLY A 49 -10.69 15.00 5.24
C GLY A 49 -9.40 15.35 4.49
N PRO A 50 -8.55 16.24 5.06
CA PRO A 50 -7.20 16.50 4.59
C PRO A 50 -6.32 15.23 4.54
N LYS A 51 -5.30 15.22 3.68
CA LYS A 51 -4.41 14.05 3.48
C LYS A 51 -3.73 13.67 4.79
N GLU A 52 -3.28 14.68 5.52
CA GLU A 52 -2.51 14.62 6.75
C GLU A 52 -3.33 13.93 7.87
N LEU A 53 -4.61 14.28 7.99
CA LEU A 53 -5.54 13.62 8.94
C LEU A 53 -5.89 12.20 8.51
N CYS A 54 -5.96 11.92 7.19
CA CYS A 54 -6.17 10.57 6.70
C CYS A 54 -4.97 9.66 6.98
N GLU A 55 -3.74 10.13 6.70
CA GLU A 55 -2.49 9.39 6.96
C GLU A 55 -2.31 9.08 8.45
N LEU A 56 -2.67 10.01 9.35
CA LEU A 56 -2.67 9.78 10.80
C LEU A 56 -3.73 8.75 11.25
N LYS A 57 -4.84 8.58 10.51
CA LYS A 57 -5.93 7.66 10.84
C LYS A 57 -5.78 6.26 10.24
N VAL A 58 -5.02 6.06 9.15
CA VAL A 58 -4.79 4.71 8.58
C VAL A 58 -4.24 3.69 9.60
N PRO A 59 -3.24 4.02 10.45
CA PRO A 59 -2.73 3.08 11.47
C PRO A 59 -3.73 2.75 12.59
N GLN A 60 -4.83 3.49 12.69
CA GLN A 60 -5.88 3.34 13.72
C GLN A 60 -7.07 2.51 13.22
N VAL A 61 -6.98 2.00 11.98
CA VAL A 61 -8.01 1.11 11.41
C VAL A 61 -7.80 -0.31 11.92
N THR A 62 -8.84 -0.89 12.53
CA THR A 62 -8.82 -2.27 13.03
C THR A 62 -8.92 -3.29 11.89
N ALA A 63 -8.69 -4.57 12.21
CA ALA A 63 -8.79 -5.66 11.24
C ALA A 63 -10.23 -5.85 10.69
N GLU A 64 -11.23 -5.32 11.39
CA GLU A 64 -12.65 -5.35 11.07
C GLU A 64 -13.08 -4.19 10.16
N GLY A 65 -12.18 -3.24 9.87
CA GLY A 65 -12.51 -2.05 9.10
C GLY A 65 -13.35 -1.04 9.90
N GLU A 66 -12.96 -0.81 11.15
CA GLU A 66 -13.47 0.27 12.00
C GLU A 66 -12.31 1.17 12.42
N LEU A 67 -12.58 2.45 12.69
CA LEU A 67 -11.60 3.32 13.34
C LEU A 67 -11.81 3.22 14.84
N THR A 68 -10.74 2.99 15.61
CA THR A 68 -10.81 3.16 17.06
C THR A 68 -10.97 4.66 17.36
N ASP A 69 -12.19 5.08 17.67
CA ASP A 69 -12.55 6.49 17.81
C ASP A 69 -11.95 7.09 19.10
N GLY A 70 -10.73 7.62 18.98
CA GLY A 70 -10.17 8.57 19.94
C GLY A 70 -10.88 9.92 19.80
N PRO A 71 -11.31 10.57 20.90
CA PRO A 71 -12.28 11.66 20.84
C PRO A 71 -11.64 12.98 20.39
N PHE A 72 -11.63 13.25 19.07
CA PHE A 72 -11.31 14.56 18.52
C PHE A 72 -12.30 15.00 17.43
N GLU A 73 -13.21 15.85 17.90
CA GLU A 73 -14.11 16.79 17.24
C GLU A 73 -14.12 16.82 15.70
N MET A 74 -15.24 16.37 15.13
CA MET A 74 -15.74 16.97 13.88
C MET A 74 -16.31 18.35 14.20
N ALA A 75 -15.47 19.38 14.11
CA ALA A 75 -15.92 20.77 14.18
C ALA A 75 -16.83 21.08 12.99
N ALA A 76 -18.15 20.99 13.21
CA ALA A 76 -19.14 21.53 12.30
C ALA A 76 -19.03 23.06 12.31
N ILE A 77 -18.39 23.64 11.28
CA ILE A 77 -18.31 25.10 11.12
C ILE A 77 -19.67 25.60 10.64
N GLY A 78 -20.57 25.77 11.61
CA GLY A 78 -21.77 26.56 11.49
C GLY A 78 -21.50 28.00 11.92
N ASP A 79 -21.38 28.87 10.92
CA ASP A 79 -21.62 30.32 10.97
C ASP A 79 -20.63 31.27 11.70
N SER A 80 -20.39 32.40 11.03
CA SER A 80 -19.97 33.71 11.54
C SER A 80 -18.73 33.89 12.43
N THR A 81 -17.62 34.32 11.82
CA THR A 81 -17.08 35.68 12.03
C THR A 81 -16.06 36.05 10.94
N ALA A 82 -16.04 37.32 10.52
CA ALA A 82 -15.24 37.78 9.39
C ALA A 82 -13.95 38.50 9.85
N THR A 83 -12.84 38.20 9.16
CA THR A 83 -11.73 39.15 8.98
C THR A 83 -11.07 38.93 7.62
N GLU A 84 -11.06 39.94 6.76
CA GLU A 84 -10.24 39.96 5.53
C GLU A 84 -8.76 40.15 5.87
N VAL A 85 -7.84 39.49 5.14
CA VAL A 85 -6.75 40.19 4.43
C VAL A 85 -6.37 39.43 3.15
N THR A 86 -6.21 40.16 2.04
CA THR A 86 -5.67 39.70 0.73
C THR A 86 -4.16 40.04 0.62
N PRO A 87 -3.38 39.81 -0.49
CA PRO A 87 -3.73 39.32 -1.83
C PRO A 87 -2.82 38.22 -2.44
N VAL A 88 -3.11 37.88 -3.70
CA VAL A 88 -2.57 36.76 -4.50
C VAL A 88 -1.18 37.00 -5.09
N VAL A 89 -0.21 36.13 -4.75
CA VAL A 89 1.09 35.87 -5.42
C VAL A 89 1.52 34.43 -5.07
N SER A 90 1.97 33.51 -5.94
CA SER A 90 2.10 33.50 -7.42
C SER A 90 1.81 32.10 -7.98
N ASN A 91 0.71 31.96 -8.74
CA ASN A 91 0.04 30.68 -9.06
C ASN A 91 0.82 29.72 -10.00
N SER A 92 1.82 30.19 -10.76
CA SER A 92 2.49 29.36 -11.78
C SER A 92 3.54 28.41 -11.20
N GLU A 93 4.50 28.93 -10.42
CA GLU A 93 5.58 28.11 -9.87
C GLU A 93 5.08 27.06 -8.88
N GLU A 94 4.06 27.41 -8.10
CA GLU A 94 3.43 26.51 -7.14
C GLU A 94 2.76 25.33 -7.86
N ARG A 95 2.05 25.58 -8.97
CA ARG A 95 1.51 24.52 -9.84
C ARG A 95 2.61 23.62 -10.40
N GLU A 96 3.73 24.16 -10.85
CA GLU A 96 4.86 23.35 -11.33
C GLU A 96 5.55 22.54 -10.22
N ARG A 97 5.63 23.07 -8.99
CA ARG A 97 6.11 22.32 -7.81
C ARG A 97 5.16 21.16 -7.49
N ILE A 98 3.85 21.42 -7.46
CA ILE A 98 2.81 20.40 -7.24
C ILE A 98 2.84 19.33 -8.35
N GLN A 99 2.94 19.70 -9.62
CA GLN A 99 2.97 18.73 -10.72
C GLN A 99 4.24 17.85 -10.68
N ARG A 100 5.39 18.43 -10.33
CA ARG A 100 6.62 17.65 -10.11
C ARG A 100 6.47 16.67 -8.94
N MET A 101 5.84 17.10 -7.84
CA MET A 101 5.58 16.24 -6.69
C MET A 101 4.66 15.06 -7.04
N ILE A 102 3.57 15.29 -7.77
CA ILE A 102 2.66 14.23 -8.26
C ILE A 102 3.41 13.21 -9.11
N ASN A 103 4.25 13.66 -10.05
CA ASN A 103 5.03 12.76 -10.91
C ASN A 103 6.07 11.95 -10.11
N ILE A 104 6.61 12.49 -9.01
CA ILE A 104 7.52 11.78 -8.11
C ILE A 104 6.75 10.74 -7.28
N GLU A 105 5.58 11.09 -6.75
CA GLU A 105 4.70 10.19 -5.99
C GLU A 105 4.26 8.99 -6.85
N GLU A 106 3.84 9.21 -8.10
CA GLU A 106 3.47 8.15 -9.05
C GLU A 106 4.64 7.22 -9.38
N ARG A 107 5.83 7.78 -9.68
CA ARG A 107 7.06 6.98 -9.90
C ARG A 107 7.46 6.17 -8.67
N THR A 108 7.25 6.72 -7.47
CA THR A 108 7.57 6.06 -6.20
C THR A 108 6.60 4.90 -5.94
N ALA A 109 5.30 5.10 -6.15
CA ALA A 109 4.28 4.06 -6.06
C ALA A 109 4.54 2.91 -7.06
N SER A 110 4.85 3.23 -8.32
CA SER A 110 5.21 2.24 -9.35
C SER A 110 6.48 1.44 -8.99
N THR A 111 7.49 2.12 -8.44
CA THR A 111 8.73 1.46 -7.96
C THR A 111 8.44 0.53 -6.78
N ASN A 112 7.59 0.95 -5.84
CA ASN A 112 7.20 0.12 -4.69
C ASN A 112 6.40 -1.12 -5.11
N GLU A 113 5.53 -1.00 -6.13
CA GLU A 113 4.85 -2.15 -6.73
C GLU A 113 5.85 -3.13 -7.38
N MET A 114 6.82 -2.61 -8.13
CA MET A 114 7.88 -3.44 -8.74
C MET A 114 8.70 -4.17 -7.67
N MET A 115 9.15 -3.47 -6.61
CA MET A 115 9.86 -4.10 -5.49
C MET A 115 9.02 -5.17 -4.80
N SER A 116 7.72 -4.92 -4.58
CA SER A 116 6.79 -5.89 -4.00
C SER A 116 6.66 -7.16 -4.86
N ARG A 117 6.64 -7.01 -6.19
CA ARG A 117 6.67 -8.15 -7.14
C ARG A 117 8.02 -8.89 -7.10
N MET A 118 9.14 -8.16 -7.03
CA MET A 118 10.49 -8.75 -6.94
C MET A 118 10.69 -9.54 -5.64
N HIS A 119 10.28 -9.02 -4.48
CA HIS A 119 10.33 -9.75 -3.21
C HIS A 119 9.54 -11.06 -3.27
N ARG A 120 8.34 -11.06 -3.86
CA ARG A 120 7.57 -12.30 -4.07
C ARG A 120 8.28 -13.29 -4.98
N MET A 121 8.94 -12.84 -6.05
CA MET A 121 9.72 -13.72 -6.94
C MET A 121 10.94 -14.31 -6.22
N LEU A 122 11.70 -13.48 -5.50
CA LEU A 122 12.88 -13.92 -4.72
C LEU A 122 12.49 -14.95 -3.65
N PHE A 123 11.41 -14.72 -2.90
CA PHE A 123 10.91 -15.68 -1.91
C PHE A 123 10.50 -17.02 -2.53
N ASN A 124 9.87 -17.01 -3.71
CA ASN A 124 9.56 -18.25 -4.45
C ASN A 124 10.81 -18.97 -4.97
N ILE A 125 11.84 -18.22 -5.39
CA ILE A 125 13.14 -18.79 -5.80
C ILE A 125 13.84 -19.43 -4.60
N ASP A 126 13.90 -18.76 -3.46
CA ASP A 126 14.50 -19.26 -2.22
C ASP A 126 13.82 -20.57 -1.75
N GLN A 127 12.49 -20.62 -1.74
CA GLN A 127 11.77 -21.86 -1.43
C GLN A 127 12.08 -23.00 -2.40
N ARG A 128 12.26 -22.70 -3.70
CA ARG A 128 12.64 -23.72 -4.70
C ARG A 128 14.08 -24.19 -4.51
N LEU A 129 15.02 -23.28 -4.27
CA LEU A 129 16.41 -23.61 -3.94
C LEU A 129 16.50 -24.46 -2.68
N SER A 130 15.76 -24.10 -1.63
CA SER A 130 15.65 -24.88 -0.39
C SER A 130 15.12 -26.30 -0.61
N ARG A 131 14.19 -26.52 -1.55
CA ARG A 131 13.72 -27.86 -1.93
C ARG A 131 14.80 -28.62 -2.72
N VAL A 132 15.42 -27.98 -3.71
CA VAL A 132 16.50 -28.60 -4.52
C VAL A 132 17.69 -29.00 -3.64
N GLY A 133 18.12 -28.15 -2.71
CA GLY A 133 19.20 -28.45 -1.77
C GLY A 133 18.90 -29.67 -0.90
N LYS A 134 17.66 -29.81 -0.41
CA LYS A 134 17.22 -31.02 0.32
C LYS A 134 17.25 -32.27 -0.56
N THR A 135 16.83 -32.17 -1.82
CA THR A 135 16.90 -33.30 -2.77
C THR A 135 18.34 -33.71 -3.07
N VAL A 136 19.24 -32.75 -3.33
CA VAL A 136 20.67 -33.01 -3.59
C VAL A 136 21.34 -33.65 -2.38
N ASN A 137 21.15 -33.10 -1.18
CA ASN A 137 21.68 -33.69 0.05
C ASN A 137 21.15 -35.12 0.31
N GLY A 138 19.88 -35.38 -0.04
CA GLY A 138 19.30 -36.72 0.05
C GLY A 138 19.77 -37.71 -1.03
N ILE A 139 20.40 -37.23 -2.10
CA ILE A 139 21.10 -38.06 -3.10
C ILE A 139 22.53 -38.33 -2.63
N ASP A 140 23.24 -37.30 -2.16
CA ASP A 140 24.62 -37.40 -1.64
C ASP A 140 24.72 -38.45 -0.52
N GLN A 141 23.82 -38.39 0.48
CA GLN A 141 23.73 -39.37 1.56
C GLN A 141 23.37 -40.81 1.12
N LYS A 142 22.92 -41.01 -0.13
CA LYS A 142 22.58 -42.32 -0.69
C LYS A 142 23.62 -42.86 -1.67
N LEU A 143 24.59 -42.05 -2.09
CA LEU A 143 25.67 -42.53 -2.92
C LEU A 143 26.66 -43.32 -2.05
N PRO A 144 26.92 -44.60 -2.34
CA PRO A 144 27.97 -45.33 -1.64
C PRO A 144 29.31 -44.66 -1.94
N ALA A 145 30.20 -44.61 -0.93
CA ALA A 145 31.56 -44.12 -1.12
C ALA A 145 32.21 -44.85 -2.31
N PRO A 146 32.95 -44.15 -3.19
CA PRO A 146 33.51 -44.75 -4.40
C PRO A 146 34.44 -45.90 -4.00
N GLN A 147 33.97 -47.12 -4.25
CA GLN A 147 34.74 -48.33 -3.98
C GLN A 147 35.91 -48.34 -4.95
N GLY A 148 37.09 -47.97 -4.44
CA GLY A 148 38.30 -47.87 -5.25
C GLY A 148 38.55 -49.18 -5.97
N LEU A 149 38.67 -49.12 -7.29
CA LEU A 149 39.04 -50.26 -8.10
C LEU A 149 40.48 -50.67 -7.72
N VAL A 150 40.61 -51.63 -6.80
CA VAL A 150 41.91 -52.21 -6.46
C VAL A 150 42.33 -53.06 -7.64
N LEU A 151 43.03 -52.43 -8.57
CA LEU A 151 43.72 -53.10 -9.67
C LEU A 151 44.78 -54.02 -9.07
N ASN A 152 44.44 -55.30 -8.98
CA ASN A 152 45.40 -56.36 -8.68
C ASN A 152 46.55 -56.28 -9.70
N GLN A 153 47.74 -55.93 -9.23
CA GLN A 153 48.96 -56.14 -9.98
C GLN A 153 49.51 -57.53 -9.64
N HIS A 154 49.99 -58.22 -10.68
CA HIS A 154 50.57 -59.56 -10.62
C HIS A 154 51.95 -59.59 -9.96
#